data_AF-A0A352WUA0-F1
#
_entry.id   AF-A0A352WUA0-F1
#
_cell.length_a   1.000
_cell.length_b   1.000
_cell.length_c   1.000
_cell.angle_alpha   90.00
_cell.angle_beta   90.00
_cell.angle_gamma   90.00
#
_symmetry.space_group_name_H-M   'P 1'
#
loop_
_entity.id
_entity.type
_entity.pdbx_description
1 polymer ?
#
loop_
_entity_poly.entity_id
_entity_poly.type
_entity_poly.pdbx_seq_one_letter_code
_entity_poly.pdbx_strand_id
1 'polypeptide(L)'
;MKIREAVENYLEKIYIEIHKKGKVRQADICSAMHYSRPTVSIMLRDLRDKGYIHIDEKGFLSLTEKGTEIAGRVFERHCIIADVLMFWGVTEETAMEDACKI
;
A
#
# COMPACT_ATOMS: atom_id res chain seq x y z
N MET A 1 17.21 2.86 5.86
CA MET A 1 15.85 2.60 5.35
C MET A 1 15.99 2.02 3.95
N LYS A 2 15.75 0.72 3.77
CA LYS A 2 15.96 0.04 2.48
C LYS A 2 14.87 0.53 1.53
N ILE A 3 15.22 1.27 0.48
CA ILE A 3 14.29 1.87 -0.52
C ILE A 3 13.18 0.88 -0.98
N ARG A 4 13.51 -0.40 -1.02
CA ARG A 4 12.58 -1.49 -1.35
C ARG A 4 11.38 -1.60 -0.41
N GLU A 5 11.58 -1.47 0.89
CA GLU A 5 10.53 -1.58 1.91
C GLU A 5 9.52 -0.43 1.79
N ALA A 6 10.01 0.79 1.58
CA ALA A 6 9.14 1.94 1.34
C ALA A 6 8.30 1.76 0.06
N VAL A 7 8.89 1.23 -1.01
CA VAL A 7 8.15 0.92 -2.25
C VAL A 7 7.07 -0.13 -2.01
N GLU A 8 7.40 -1.23 -1.33
CA GLU A 8 6.47 -2.32 -1.01
C GLU A 8 5.29 -1.82 -0.15
N ASN A 9 5.55 -1.02 0.89
CA ASN A 9 4.51 -0.46 1.76
C ASN A 9 3.55 0.49 1.02
N TYR A 10 4.07 1.33 0.13
CA TYR A 10 3.21 2.21 -0.68
C TYR A 10 2.35 1.41 -1.65
N LEU A 11 2.91 0.40 -2.31
CA LEU A 11 2.16 -0.45 -3.24
C LEU A 11 1.06 -1.23 -2.52
N GLU A 12 1.36 -1.78 -1.34
CA GLU A 12 0.38 -2.45 -0.50
C GLU A 12 -0.76 -1.51 -0.09
N LYS A 13 -0.46 -0.29 0.42
CA LYS A 13 -1.55 0.63 0.78
C LYS A 13 -2.36 1.10 -0.42
N ILE A 14 -1.74 1.35 -1.56
CA ILE A 14 -2.49 1.68 -2.79
C ILE A 14 -3.42 0.52 -3.16
N TYR A 15 -2.93 -0.73 -3.07
CA TYR A 15 -3.74 -1.92 -3.33
C TYR A 15 -4.94 -2.02 -2.39
N ILE A 16 -4.72 -1.88 -1.09
CA ILE A 16 -5.78 -1.94 -0.06
C ILE A 16 -6.82 -0.83 -0.29
N GLU A 17 -6.38 0.41 -0.49
CA GLU A 17 -7.31 1.54 -0.69
C GLU A 17 -8.13 1.39 -1.97
N ILE A 18 -7.53 0.85 -3.05
CA ILE A 18 -8.26 0.57 -4.30
C ILE A 18 -9.32 -0.50 -4.06
N HIS A 19 -9.02 -1.57 -3.32
CA HIS A 19 -10.00 -2.62 -3.00
C HIS A 19 -11.11 -2.13 -2.07
N LYS A 20 -10.81 -1.18 -1.15
CA LYS A 20 -11.81 -0.60 -0.24
C LYS A 20 -12.73 0.42 -0.89
N LYS A 21 -12.20 1.31 -1.73
CA LYS A 21 -12.93 2.48 -2.25
C LYS A 21 -13.19 2.43 -3.76
N GLY A 22 -12.57 1.52 -4.49
CA GLY A 22 -12.59 1.42 -5.95
C GLY A 22 -11.74 2.47 -6.65
N LYS A 23 -11.89 3.75 -6.27
CA LYS A 23 -11.14 4.88 -6.84
C LYS A 23 -10.38 5.63 -5.76
N VAL A 24 -9.09 5.80 -5.96
CA VAL A 24 -8.18 6.36 -4.96
C VAL A 24 -7.43 7.54 -5.55
N ARG A 25 -7.21 8.58 -4.76
CA ARG A 25 -6.39 9.75 -5.11
C ARG A 25 -5.19 9.87 -4.18
N GLN A 26 -4.24 10.72 -4.54
CA GLN A 26 -3.10 11.03 -3.67
C GLN A 26 -3.53 11.43 -2.25
N ALA A 27 -4.64 12.16 -2.10
CA ALA A 27 -5.15 12.58 -0.80
C ALA A 27 -5.51 11.39 0.10
N ASP A 28 -6.13 10.34 -0.47
CA ASP A 28 -6.45 9.11 0.27
C ASP A 28 -5.18 8.43 0.78
N ILE A 29 -4.14 8.35 -0.06
CA ILE A 29 -2.85 7.75 0.33
C ILE A 29 -2.17 8.57 1.43
N CYS A 30 -2.25 9.91 1.37
CA CYS A 30 -1.74 10.75 2.45
C CYS A 30 -2.43 10.46 3.78
N SER A 31 -3.77 10.33 3.75
CA SER A 31 -4.57 10.00 4.93
C SER A 31 -4.26 8.61 5.47
N ALA A 32 -4.16 7.60 4.60
CA ALA A 32 -3.91 6.22 4.98
C ALA A 32 -2.48 5.99 5.53
N MET A 33 -1.48 6.69 5.00
CA MET A 33 -0.08 6.57 5.41
C MET A 33 0.31 7.54 6.55
N HIS A 34 -0.58 8.46 6.92
CA HIS A 34 -0.28 9.58 7.83
C HIS A 34 0.95 10.41 7.42
N TYR A 35 1.20 10.53 6.12
CA TYR A 35 2.36 11.25 5.57
C TYR A 35 1.95 12.56 4.90
N SER A 36 2.91 13.50 4.85
CA SER A 36 2.70 14.80 4.23
C SER A 36 2.48 14.69 2.72
N ARG A 37 1.69 15.61 2.15
CA ARG A 37 1.45 15.66 0.69
C ARG A 37 2.74 15.73 -0.14
N PRO A 38 3.76 16.55 0.22
CA PRO A 38 5.04 16.55 -0.49
C PRO A 38 5.73 15.19 -0.50
N THR A 39 5.79 14.50 0.64
CA THR A 39 6.41 13.17 0.76
C THR A 39 5.74 12.15 -0.15
N VAL A 40 4.41 12.07 -0.10
CA VAL A 40 3.64 11.15 -0.93
C VAL A 40 3.77 11.50 -2.42
N SER A 41 3.79 12.78 -2.77
CA SER A 41 3.96 13.20 -4.18
C SER A 41 5.27 12.72 -4.78
N ILE A 42 6.37 12.81 -4.02
CA ILE A 42 7.69 12.34 -4.45
C ILE A 42 7.67 10.83 -4.65
N MET A 43 7.12 10.06 -3.70
CA MET A 43 7.05 8.60 -3.87
C MET A 43 6.13 8.16 -4.99
N LEU A 44 4.95 8.78 -5.17
CA LEU A 44 4.06 8.43 -6.27
C LEU A 44 4.72 8.72 -7.63
N ARG A 45 5.51 9.79 -7.74
CA ARG A 45 6.29 10.07 -8.95
C ARG A 45 7.31 8.97 -9.21
N ASP A 46 8.09 8.58 -8.21
CA ASP A 46 9.08 7.50 -8.33
C ASP A 46 8.43 6.15 -8.71
N LEU A 47 7.29 5.81 -8.10
CA LEU A 47 6.54 4.59 -8.42
C LEU A 47 6.01 4.60 -9.86
N ARG A 48 5.53 5.76 -10.33
CA ARG A 48 5.05 5.94 -11.70
C ARG A 48 6.21 5.82 -12.69
N ASP A 49 7.33 6.49 -12.42
CA ASP A 49 8.49 6.51 -13.31
C ASP A 49 9.12 5.11 -13.41
N LYS A 50 8.99 4.27 -12.37
CA LYS A 50 9.38 2.85 -12.36
C LYS A 50 8.33 1.89 -12.92
N GLY A 51 7.18 2.41 -13.35
CA GLY A 51 6.10 1.66 -14.00
C GLY A 51 5.25 0.80 -13.07
N TYR A 52 5.16 1.13 -11.78
CA TYR A 52 4.32 0.39 -10.83
C TYR A 52 2.89 0.92 -10.73
N ILE A 53 2.69 2.21 -10.99
CA ILE A 53 1.38 2.87 -10.90
C ILE A 53 1.11 3.72 -12.13
N HIS A 54 -0.18 3.95 -12.39
CA HIS A 54 -0.66 4.92 -13.36
C HIS A 54 -1.58 5.93 -12.67
N ILE A 55 -1.43 7.20 -13.05
CA ILE A 55 -2.29 8.30 -12.60
C ILE A 55 -2.97 8.86 -13.84
N ASP A 56 -4.30 8.79 -13.88
CA ASP A 56 -5.06 9.31 -15.01
C ASP A 56 -5.14 10.85 -14.99
N GLU A 57 -5.67 11.45 -16.07
CA GLU A 57 -5.85 12.91 -16.18
C GLU A 57 -6.77 13.49 -15.10
N LYS A 58 -7.65 12.66 -14.54
CA LYS A 58 -8.56 13.03 -13.46
C LYS A 58 -7.89 12.91 -12.10
N GLY A 59 -6.66 12.39 -12.00
CA GLY A 59 -5.89 12.21 -10.77
C GLY A 59 -6.21 10.94 -9.98
N PHE A 60 -6.84 9.94 -10.59
CA PHE A 60 -7.08 8.64 -9.98
C PHE A 60 -5.87 7.72 -10.15
N LEU A 61 -5.54 7.02 -9.06
CA LEU A 61 -4.47 6.05 -8.98
C LEU A 61 -4.97 4.67 -9.41
N SER A 62 -4.13 3.99 -10.19
CA SER A 62 -4.29 2.58 -10.53
C SER A 62 -2.94 1.88 -10.46
N LEU A 63 -2.94 0.60 -10.09
CA LEU A 63 -1.73 -0.24 -10.16
C LEU A 63 -1.58 -0.76 -11.58
N THR A 64 -0.34 -0.79 -12.07
CA THR A 64 -0.02 -1.56 -13.28
C THR A 64 0.02 -3.05 -12.94
N GLU A 65 0.16 -3.91 -13.94
CA GLU A 65 0.35 -5.35 -13.71
C GLU A 65 1.55 -5.62 -12.80
N LYS A 66 2.69 -4.96 -13.08
CA LYS A 66 3.91 -5.03 -12.26
C LYS A 66 3.68 -4.54 -10.83
N GLY A 67 2.93 -3.45 -10.64
CA GLY A 67 2.60 -2.95 -9.30
C GLY A 67 1.68 -3.89 -8.54
N THR A 68 0.70 -4.47 -9.24
CA THR A 68 -0.28 -5.41 -8.69
C THR A 68 0.38 -6.70 -8.23
N GLU A 69 1.32 -7.26 -8.99
CA GLU A 69 2.06 -8.46 -8.61
C GLU A 69 2.80 -8.28 -7.28
N ILE A 70 3.53 -7.16 -7.14
CA ILE A 70 4.30 -6.87 -5.93
C ILE A 70 3.36 -6.57 -4.77
N ALA A 71 2.35 -5.72 -4.99
CA ALA A 71 1.40 -5.37 -3.94
C ALA A 71 0.65 -6.59 -3.43
N GLY A 72 0.20 -7.47 -4.33
CA GLY A 72 -0.49 -8.72 -3.99
C GLY A 72 0.40 -9.65 -3.16
N ARG A 73 1.67 -9.83 -3.54
CA ARG A 73 2.62 -10.65 -2.77
C ARG A 73 2.89 -10.08 -1.37
N VAL A 74 3.01 -8.76 -1.26
CA VAL A 74 3.22 -8.09 0.03
C VAL A 74 1.97 -8.23 0.89
N PHE A 75 0.79 -8.01 0.31
CA PHE A 75 -0.50 -8.15 1.00
C PHE A 75 -0.79 -9.59 1.44
N GLU A 76 -0.44 -10.59 0.63
CA GLU A 76 -0.57 -12.00 1.01
C GLU A 76 0.30 -12.31 2.24
N ARG A 77 1.57 -11.86 2.24
CA ARG A 77 2.44 -12.00 3.40
C ARG A 77 1.85 -11.33 4.63
N HIS A 78 1.29 -10.13 4.45
CA HIS A 78 0.64 -9.37 5.51
C HIS A 78 -0.54 -10.15 6.11
N CYS A 79 -1.43 -10.72 5.28
CA CYS A 79 -2.54 -11.55 5.75
C CYS A 79 -2.05 -12.79 6.51
N ILE A 80 -1.02 -13.49 6.00
CA ILE A 80 -0.46 -14.67 6.68
C ILE A 80 0.05 -14.31 8.08
N ILE A 81 0.76 -13.18 8.21
CA ILE A 81 1.26 -12.72 9.52
C ILE A 81 0.10 -12.38 10.45
N ALA A 82 -0.91 -11.66 9.94
CA ALA A 82 -2.10 -11.33 10.72
C ALA A 82 -2.84 -12.58 11.19
N ASP A 83 -3.00 -13.59 10.33
CA ASP A 83 -3.63 -14.87 10.68
C ASP A 83 -2.88 -15.60 11.79
N VAL A 84 -1.54 -15.57 11.77
CA VAL A 84 -0.72 -16.15 12.84
C VAL A 84 -0.89 -15.39 14.16
N LEU A 85 -0.94 -14.06 14.11
CA LEU A 85 -1.18 -13.23 15.30
C LEU A 85 -2.58 -13.50 15.87
N MET A 86 -3.59 -13.59 15.02
CA MET A 86 -4.95 -13.93 15.42
C MET A 86 -5.03 -15.34 16.02
N PHE A 87 -4.30 -16.30 15.46
CA PHE A 87 -4.20 -17.64 16.03
C PHE A 87 -3.63 -17.64 17.46
N TRP A 88 -2.77 -16.67 17.81
CA TRP A 88 -2.26 -16.47 19.17
C TRP A 88 -3.17 -15.62 20.06
N GLY A 89 -4.36 -15.26 19.59
CA GLY A 89 -5.37 -14.54 20.36
C GLY A 89 -5.28 -13.02 20.27
N VAL A 90 -4.50 -12.48 19.34
CA VAL A 90 -4.52 -11.04 19.00
C VAL A 90 -5.82 -10.73 18.26
N THR A 91 -6.43 -9.57 18.52
CA THR A 91 -7.63 -9.15 17.79
C THR A 91 -7.30 -8.88 16.33
N GLU A 92 -8.26 -9.06 15.43
CA GLU A 92 -8.07 -8.83 13.99
C GLU A 92 -7.52 -7.42 13.69
N GLU A 93 -8.05 -6.40 14.37
CA GLU A 93 -7.60 -5.02 14.20
C GLU A 93 -6.11 -4.86 14.54
N THR A 94 -5.67 -5.37 15.69
CA THR A 94 -4.27 -5.30 16.10
C THR A 94 -3.37 -6.20 15.25
N ALA A 95 -3.84 -7.37 14.86
CA ALA A 95 -3.11 -8.31 14.02
C ALA A 95 -2.80 -7.71 12.63
N MET A 96 -3.79 -7.06 12.01
CA MET A 96 -3.61 -6.37 10.74
C MET A 96 -2.75 -5.11 10.89
N GLU A 97 -2.80 -4.39 12.01
CA GLU A 97 -1.92 -3.25 12.23
C GLU A 97 -0.45 -3.69 12.39
N ASP A 98 -0.21 -4.74 13.16
CA ASP A 98 1.13 -5.23 13.47
C ASP A 98 1.75 -6.04 12.33
N ALA A 99 0.94 -6.72 11.51
CA ALA A 99 1.42 -7.36 10.29
C ALA A 99 2.01 -6.37 9.28
N CYS A 100 1.67 -5.06 9.34
CA CYS A 100 2.32 -4.04 8.50
C CYS A 100 3.76 -3.74 8.94
N LYS A 101 4.12 -4.09 10.18
CA LYS A 101 5.37 -3.68 10.84
C LYS A 101 6.44 -4.80 10.82
N ILE A 102 6.08 -6.00 10.36
CA ILE A 102 6.90 -7.24 10.34
C ILE A 102 7.32 -7.57 8.89
#